data_AF-A0A0R2LHT0-F1
#
_entry.id   AF-A0A0R2LHT0-F1
#
_cell.length_a   1.000
_cell.length_b   1.000
_cell.length_c   1.000
_cell.angle_alpha   90.00
_cell.angle_beta   90.00
_cell.angle_gamma   90.00
#
_symmetry.space_group_name_H-M   'P 1'
#
loop_
_entity.id
_entity.type
_entity.pdbx_description
1 polymer ?
#
loop_
_entity_poly.entity_id
_entity_poly.type
_entity_poly.pdbx_seq_one_letter_code
_entity_poly.pdbx_strand_id
1 'polypeptide(L)' 'MKYVILYLDQDKVADTVQKISKLKFVKAVVKSPRPEIKRDFQNGSIYKMTEEDQDKLKYGEKDESSRRKL' A
#
# COMPACT_ATOMS: atom_id res chain seq x y z
N MET A 1 6.53 3.54 -25.30
CA MET A 1 7.03 4.85 -24.82
C MET A 1 7.86 4.63 -23.57
N LYS A 2 9.03 5.26 -23.45
CA LYS A 2 9.93 5.10 -22.30
C LYS A 2 9.71 6.24 -21.30
N TYR A 3 9.76 5.95 -20.01
CA TYR A 3 9.66 6.95 -18.95
C TYR A 3 10.69 6.67 -17.86
N VAL A 4 10.96 7.67 -17.02
CA VAL A 4 11.90 7.58 -15.91
C VAL A 4 11.18 8.03 -14.64
N ILE A 5 11.42 7.31 -13.55
CA ILE A 5 11.05 7.73 -12.21
C ILE A 5 12.31 8.26 -11.55
N LEU A 6 12.29 9.54 -11.17
CA LEU A 6 13.41 10.21 -10.54
C LEU A 6 13.05 10.59 -9.10
N TYR A 7 13.85 10.11 -8.15
CA TYR A 7 13.75 10.50 -6.75
C TYR A 7 14.61 11.73 -6.50
N LEU A 8 14.04 12.69 -5.77
CA LEU A 8 14.61 14.02 -5.54
C LEU A 8 14.29 14.47 -4.12
N ASP A 9 15.14 15.33 -3.57
CA ASP A 9 14.83 16.10 -2.37
C ASP A 9 13.68 17.08 -2.66
N GLN A 10 12.77 17.28 -1.70
CA GLN A 10 11.53 18.07 -1.90
C GLN A 10 11.79 19.53 -2.29
N ASP A 11 12.82 20.12 -1.71
CA ASP A 11 13.29 21.48 -1.97
C ASP A 11 13.78 21.67 -3.41
N LYS A 12 14.32 20.61 -4.04
CA LYS A 12 14.88 20.66 -5.39
C LYS A 12 13.86 20.37 -6.49
N VAL A 13 12.64 19.97 -6.15
CA VAL A 13 11.63 19.53 -7.13
C VAL A 13 11.30 20.63 -8.13
N ALA A 14 11.02 21.85 -7.66
CA ALA A 14 10.58 22.95 -8.51
C ALA A 14 11.61 23.31 -9.61
N ASP A 15 12.87 23.49 -9.19
CA ASP A 15 13.98 23.83 -10.10
C ASP A 15 14.28 22.69 -11.09
N THR A 16 14.21 21.45 -10.62
CA THR A 16 14.50 20.27 -11.44
C THR A 16 13.42 20.07 -12.51
N VAL A 17 12.14 20.26 -12.15
CA VAL A 17 11.03 20.19 -13.12
C VAL A 17 11.20 21.22 -14.22
N GLN A 18 11.56 22.47 -13.89
CA GLN A 18 11.82 23.52 -14.90
C GLN A 18 12.98 23.18 -15.84
N LYS A 19 14.05 22.55 -15.32
CA LYS A 19 15.20 22.15 -16.15
C LYS A 19 14.84 21.01 -17.09
N ILE A 20 14.15 19.99 -16.60
CA ILE A 20 13.79 18.80 -17.38
C ILE A 20 12.73 19.14 -18.44
N SER A 21 11.78 20.02 -18.14
CA SER A 21 10.73 20.41 -19.09
C SER A 21 11.25 21.17 -20.32
N LYS A 22 12.48 21.72 -20.26
CA LYS A 22 13.13 22.43 -21.38
C LYS A 22 13.84 21.49 -22.36
N LEU A 23 13.99 20.21 -22.01
CA LEU A 23 14.69 19.24 -22.84
C LEU A 23 13.82 18.84 -24.04
N LYS A 24 14.36 18.97 -25.25
CA LYS A 24 13.63 18.77 -26.52
C LYS A 24 12.99 17.38 -26.68
N PHE A 25 13.51 16.39 -25.97
CA PHE A 25 13.06 14.99 -26.02
C PHE A 25 12.08 14.64 -24.89
N VAL A 26 11.80 15.57 -23.98
CA VAL A 26 10.84 15.36 -22.89
C VAL A 26 9.47 15.83 -23.34
N LYS A 27 8.51 14.90 -23.39
CA LYS A 27 7.13 15.23 -23.76
C LYS A 27 6.36 15.87 -22.61
N ALA A 28 6.57 15.40 -21.38
CA ALA A 28 5.87 15.88 -20.19
C ALA A 28 6.65 15.54 -18.91
N VAL A 29 6.46 16.35 -17.86
CA VAL A 29 6.98 16.11 -16.51
C VAL A 29 5.81 16.18 -15.54
N VAL A 30 5.65 15.16 -14.69
CA VAL A 30 4.54 15.06 -13.73
C VAL A 30 5.11 14.84 -12.34
N LYS A 31 4.67 15.67 -11.38
CA LYS A 31 5.05 15.51 -9.97
C LYS A 31 4.34 14.28 -9.39
N SER A 32 5.06 13.48 -8.62
CA SER A 32 4.47 12.33 -7.93
C SER A 32 3.51 12.79 -6.82
N PRO A 33 2.30 12.21 -6.71
CA PRO A 33 1.39 12.47 -5.59
C PRO A 33 1.85 11.80 -4.28
N ARG A 34 2.98 11.09 -4.28
CA ARG A 34 3.52 10.32 -3.15
C ARG A 34 3.59 11.06 -1.79
N PRO A 35 3.82 12.39 -1.72
CA PRO A 35 3.78 13.12 -0.45
C PRO A 35 2.37 13.22 0.16
N GLU A 36 1.34 13.19 -0.67
CA GLU A 36 -0.07 13.36 -0.29
C GLU A 36 -0.74 12.02 0.05
N ILE A 37 -0.10 10.90 -0.33
CA ILE A 37 -0.56 9.57 0.03
C ILE A 37 -0.34 9.34 1.52
N LYS A 38 -1.42 9.34 2.30
CA LYS A 38 -1.42 8.89 3.69
C LYS A 38 -0.96 7.44 3.75
N ARG A 39 0.20 7.20 4.38
CA ARG A 39 0.77 5.85 4.55
C ARG A 39 0.32 5.21 5.86
N ASP A 40 -0.93 5.43 6.23
CA ASP A 40 -1.52 4.90 7.45
C ASP A 40 -1.94 3.43 7.23
N PHE A 41 -0.98 2.58 6.85
CA PHE A 41 -1.18 1.13 6.76
C PHE A 41 -1.44 0.49 8.14
N GLN A 42 -1.21 1.24 9.22
CA GLN A 42 -1.52 0.83 10.59
C GLN A 42 -3.00 1.02 10.96
N ASN A 43 -3.76 1.82 10.22
CA ASN A 43 -5.22 1.94 10.40
C ASN A 43 -5.98 0.96 9.49
N GLY A 44 -5.30 -0.11 9.04
CA GLY A 44 -5.99 -1.29 8.57
C GLY A 44 -6.96 -1.69 9.66
N SER A 45 -8.25 -1.59 9.36
CA SER A 45 -9.33 -2.13 10.17
C SER A 45 -8.84 -3.38 10.85
N ILE A 46 -8.84 -3.38 12.20
CA ILE A 46 -8.76 -4.55 13.07
C ILE A 46 -9.30 -5.72 12.25
N TYR A 47 -8.44 -6.67 11.88
CA TYR A 47 -8.81 -7.77 11.01
C TYR A 47 -10.18 -8.31 11.47
N LYS A 48 -11.23 -8.04 10.68
CA LYS A 48 -12.57 -8.54 10.99
C LYS A 48 -12.58 -9.97 10.54
N MET A 49 -12.53 -10.87 11.52
CA MET A 49 -12.66 -12.29 11.30
C MET A 49 -13.88 -12.57 10.41
N THR A 50 -13.68 -13.27 9.30
CA THR A 50 -14.78 -13.61 8.40
C THR A 50 -15.64 -14.71 9.03
N GLU A 51 -16.88 -14.88 8.56
CA GLU A 51 -17.75 -15.96 9.04
C GLU A 51 -17.11 -17.34 8.83
N GLU A 52 -16.34 -17.52 7.75
CA GLU A 52 -15.56 -18.74 7.48
C GLU A 52 -14.44 -18.98 8.50
N ASP A 53 -13.81 -17.92 9.01
CA ASP A 53 -12.78 -18.04 10.06
C ASP A 53 -13.40 -18.39 11.43
N GLN A 54 -14.62 -17.92 11.71
CA GLN A 54 -15.36 -18.25 12.92
C GLN A 54 -15.84 -19.71 12.93
N ASP A 55 -16.32 -20.20 11.79
CA ASP A 55 -16.75 -21.60 11.66
C ASP A 55 -15.59 -22.57 11.90
N LYS A 56 -14.39 -22.29 11.37
CA LYS A 56 -13.20 -23.12 11.62
C LYS A 56 -12.85 -23.25 13.11
N LEU A 57 -13.02 -22.17 13.89
CA LEU A 57 -12.82 -22.21 15.34
C LEU A 57 -13.91 -23.05 16.04
N LYS A 58 -15.17 -22.91 15.64
CA LYS A 58 -16.31 -23.64 16.21
C LYS A 58 -16.21 -25.14 15.96
N TYR A 59 -15.73 -25.54 14.77
CA TYR A 59 -15.51 -26.95 14.46
C TYR A 59 -14.28 -27.49 15.19
N GLY A 60 -13.20 -26.72 15.33
CA GLY A 60 -12.01 -27.10 16.09
C GLY A 60 -12.29 -27.35 17.59
N GLU A 61 -13.04 -26.47 18.25
CA GLU A 61 -13.41 -26.62 19.67
C GLU A 61 -14.32 -27.84 19.94
N LYS A 62 -15.24 -28.14 19.02
CA LYS A 62 -16.13 -29.31 19.12
C LYS A 62 -15.36 -30.63 19.02
N ASP A 63 -14.36 -30.69 18.14
CA ASP A 63 -13.50 -31.85 17.95
C ASP A 63 -12.64 -32.11 19.20
N GLU A 64 -12.11 -31.05 19.81
CA GLU A 64 -11.26 -31.14 21.00
C GLU A 64 -12.07 -31.45 22.28
N SER A 65 -13.24 -30.83 22.46
CA SER A 65 -14.13 -31.13 23.58
C SER A 65 -14.70 -32.55 23.53
N SER A 66 -14.84 -33.15 22.34
CA SER A 66 -15.30 -34.53 22.18
C SER A 66 -14.18 -35.53 22.48
N ARG A 67 -12.92 -35.21 22.13
CA ARG A 67 -11.74 -36.03 22.48
C ARG A 67 -11.44 -36.05 23.98
N ARG A 68 -11.74 -34.97 24.72
CA ARG A 68 -11.53 -34.88 26.18
C ARG A 68 -12.62 -35.53 27.03
N LYS A 69 -13.69 -36.05 26.40
CA LYS A 69 -14.86 -36.65 27.09
C LYS A 69 -14.94 -38.18 27.02
N LEU A 70 -13.95 -38.83 26.40
CA LEU A 70 -13.66 -40.27 26.58
C LEU A 70 -12.58 -40.44 27.64
#